data_AF-A0A6H5HKU1-F1
#
_entry.id   AF-A0A6H5HKU1-F1
#
_cell.length_a   1.000
_cell.length_b   1.000
_cell.length_c   1.000
_cell.angle_alpha   90.00
_cell.angle_beta   90.00
_cell.angle_gamma   90.00
#
_symmetry.space_group_name_H-M   'P 1'
#
loop_
_entity.id
_entity.type
_entity.pdbx_description
1 polymer ?
#
loop_
_entity_poly.entity_id
_entity_poly.type
_entity_poly.pdbx_seq_one_letter_code
_entity_poly.pdbx_strand_id
1 'polypeptide(L)'
;MNTHLKCLRHLLSEIRQATSDRKLKDTPVVSYIFHQYKRFQVTDQQLCKAQDEMACLANTYVTYLQSVRKYKDLLTSYQSAGERSVEKTAEMVGFKLPHDPK
;
A
#
# COMPACT_ATOMS: atom_id res chain seq x y z
N MET A 1 -0.68 -15.70 18.69
CA MET A 1 -0.11 -15.32 17.37
C MET A 1 0.42 -13.89 17.46
N ASN A 2 1.73 -13.65 17.32
CA ASN A 2 2.31 -12.30 17.45
C ASN A 2 1.80 -11.33 16.37
N THR A 3 0.99 -10.36 16.78
CA THR A 3 0.39 -9.29 15.94
C THR A 3 1.46 -8.43 15.27
N HIS A 4 2.56 -8.15 15.96
CA HIS A 4 3.70 -7.37 15.43
C HIS A 4 4.37 -8.04 14.22
N LEU A 5 4.52 -9.37 14.23
CA LEU A 5 5.09 -10.11 13.10
C LEU A 5 4.15 -10.13 11.89
N LYS A 6 2.82 -10.14 12.13
CA LYS A 6 1.84 -10.00 11.05
C LYS A 6 1.93 -8.61 10.41
N CYS A 7 1.99 -7.54 11.22
CA CYS A 7 2.14 -6.17 10.71
C CYS A 7 3.43 -5.99 9.91
N LEU A 8 4.57 -6.49 10.42
CA LEU A 8 5.84 -6.45 9.70
C LEU A 8 5.77 -7.17 8.35
N ARG A 9 5.23 -8.40 8.31
CA ARG A 9 5.08 -9.16 7.05
C ARG A 9 4.19 -8.44 6.05
N HIS A 10 3.11 -7.84 6.54
CA HIS A 10 2.18 -7.09 5.71
C HIS A 10 2.84 -5.84 5.12
N LEU A 11 3.57 -5.08 5.94
CA LEU A 11 4.37 -3.93 5.50
C LEU A 11 5.39 -4.33 4.43
N LEU A 12 6.13 -5.42 4.62
CA LEU A 12 7.07 -5.94 3.63
C LEU A 12 6.40 -6.38 2.32
N SER A 13 5.18 -6.92 2.40
CA SER A 13 4.37 -7.25 1.23
C SER A 13 3.97 -6.01 0.44
N GLU A 14 3.52 -4.96 1.11
CA GLU A 14 3.18 -3.68 0.46
C GLU A 14 4.40 -3.03 -0.19
N ILE A 15 5.57 -3.04 0.47
CA ILE A 15 6.82 -2.53 -0.14
C ILE A 15 7.21 -3.33 -1.38
N ARG A 16 7.03 -4.66 -1.37
CA ARG A 16 7.27 -5.52 -2.54
C ARG A 16 6.32 -5.20 -3.69
N GLN A 17 5.09 -4.81 -3.41
CA GLN A 17 4.15 -4.44 -4.46
C GLN A 17 4.43 -3.04 -5.01
N ALA A 18 4.88 -2.12 -4.15
CA ALA A 18 5.28 -0.78 -4.56
C ALA A 18 6.60 -0.75 -5.34
N THR A 19 7.51 -1.69 -5.05
CA THR A 19 8.84 -1.77 -5.67
C THR A 19 8.88 -2.96 -6.62
N SER A 20 9.01 -2.72 -7.92
CA SER A 20 9.09 -3.80 -8.94
C SER A 20 10.36 -4.68 -8.84
N ASP A 21 11.21 -4.43 -7.83
CA ASP A 21 12.51 -5.05 -7.70
C ASP A 21 12.43 -6.41 -6.98
N ARG A 22 13.03 -7.45 -7.59
CA ARG A 22 12.95 -8.84 -7.13
C ARG A 22 13.74 -9.07 -5.84
N LYS A 23 14.67 -8.19 -5.49
CA LYS A 23 15.55 -8.34 -4.31
C LYS A 23 15.19 -7.39 -3.18
N LEU A 24 14.02 -7.63 -2.57
CA LEU A 24 13.54 -6.90 -1.39
C LEU A 24 14.51 -6.95 -0.19
N LYS A 25 15.37 -7.98 -0.10
CA LYS A 25 16.33 -8.14 1.01
C LYS A 25 17.51 -7.16 0.94
N ASP A 26 17.88 -6.71 -0.26
CA ASP A 26 19.05 -5.86 -0.48
C ASP A 26 18.67 -4.37 -0.46
N THR A 27 17.38 -4.07 -0.35
CA THR A 27 16.90 -2.69 -0.28
C THR A 27 17.24 -2.10 1.09
N PRO A 28 17.91 -0.94 1.16
CA PRO A 28 18.30 -0.30 2.43
C PRO A 28 17.10 -0.03 3.34
N VAL A 29 15.93 0.19 2.74
CA VAL A 29 14.64 0.38 3.42
C VAL A 29 14.27 -0.83 4.30
N VAL A 30 14.45 -2.05 3.79
CA VAL A 30 14.08 -3.26 4.53
C VAL A 30 15.04 -3.51 5.69
N SER A 31 16.35 -3.30 5.47
CA SER A 31 17.35 -3.35 6.54
C SER A 31 17.03 -2.34 7.66
N TYR A 32 16.67 -1.11 7.29
CA TYR A 32 16.25 -0.08 8.25
C TYR A 32 15.02 -0.49 9.05
N ILE A 33 13.98 -1.04 8.40
CA ILE A 33 12.76 -1.50 9.09
C ILE A 33 13.09 -2.60 10.10
N PHE A 34 13.92 -3.58 9.73
CA PHE A 34 14.35 -4.62 10.66
C PHE A 34 15.15 -4.05 11.84
N HIS A 35 16.03 -3.08 11.59
CA HIS A 35 16.78 -2.43 12.65
C HIS A 35 15.87 -1.66 13.62
N GLN A 36 14.85 -0.96 13.09
CA GLN A 36 13.86 -0.26 13.91
C GLN A 36 13.05 -1.24 14.75
N TYR A 37 12.50 -2.30 14.16
CA TYR A 37 11.75 -3.32 14.90
C TYR A 37 12.58 -3.96 16.02
N LYS A 38 13.88 -4.21 15.77
CA LYS A 38 14.80 -4.73 16.80
C LYS A 38 15.07 -3.71 17.90
N ARG A 39 15.21 -2.43 17.57
CA ARG A 39 15.41 -1.35 18.55
C ARG A 39 14.22 -1.21 19.49
N PHE A 40 13.00 -1.19 18.96
CA PHE A 40 11.76 -1.10 19.74
C PHE A 40 11.49 -2.37 20.59
N GLN A 41 12.08 -3.51 20.22
CA GLN A 41 12.01 -4.74 21.02
C GLN A 41 12.92 -4.71 22.26
N VAL A 42 14.04 -3.98 22.21
CA VAL A 42 15.07 -3.95 23.28
C VAL A 42 14.91 -2.75 24.23
N THR A 43 14.15 -1.73 23.83
CA THR A 43 13.86 -0.58 24.71
C THR A 43 12.91 -0.97 25.85
N ASP A 44 13.49 -1.37 26.99
CA ASP A 44 12.81 -1.80 28.22
C ASP A 44 12.22 -0.67 29.09
N GLN A 45 12.37 0.61 28.73
CA GLN A 45 12.06 1.70 29.68
C GLN A 45 10.58 2.10 29.81
N GLN A 46 9.64 1.56 29.00
CA GLN A 46 8.19 1.77 29.18
C GLN A 46 7.39 0.58 28.60
N LEU A 47 7.13 -0.44 29.42
CA LEU A 47 6.62 -1.78 29.08
C LEU A 47 5.32 -1.93 28.25
N CYS A 48 4.68 -0.87 27.75
CA CYS A 48 3.52 -0.99 26.85
C CYS A 48 3.52 0.00 25.68
N LYS A 49 3.88 1.27 25.88
CA LYS A 49 3.67 2.29 24.83
C LYS A 49 4.57 2.15 23.61
N ALA A 50 5.87 1.86 23.80
CA ALA A 50 6.83 1.86 22.70
C ALA A 50 6.57 0.73 21.67
N GLN A 51 6.12 -0.44 22.13
CA GLN A 51 5.78 -1.55 21.21
C GLN A 51 4.49 -1.26 20.43
N ASP A 52 3.51 -0.65 21.08
CA ASP A 52 2.27 -0.20 20.45
C ASP A 52 2.53 0.95 19.47
N GLU A 53 3.46 1.85 19.78
CA GLU A 53 3.91 2.92 18.88
C GLU A 53 4.51 2.37 17.59
N MET A 54 5.36 1.34 17.67
CA MET A 54 5.93 0.72 16.47
C MET A 54 4.86 0.00 15.64
N ALA A 55 3.89 -0.66 16.29
CA ALA A 55 2.75 -1.26 15.58
C ALA A 55 1.88 -0.19 14.91
N CYS A 56 1.63 0.93 15.60
CA CYS A 56 0.89 2.07 15.08
C CYS A 56 1.60 2.66 13.85
N LEU A 57 2.89 2.98 13.96
CA LEU A 57 3.71 3.48 12.86
C LEU A 57 3.69 2.53 11.66
N ALA A 58 3.90 1.23 11.89
CA ALA A 58 3.87 0.24 10.83
C ALA A 58 2.50 0.19 10.13
N ASN A 59 1.40 0.26 10.89
CA ASN A 59 0.04 0.31 10.34
C ASN A 59 -0.22 1.60 9.56
N THR A 60 0.29 2.74 10.01
CA THR A 60 0.22 4.01 9.26
C THR A 60 0.91 3.88 7.91
N TYR A 61 2.14 3.34 7.89
CA TYR A 61 2.87 3.15 6.63
C TYR A 61 2.21 2.15 5.69
N VAL A 62 1.71 1.03 6.21
CA VAL A 62 0.89 0.09 5.43
C VAL A 62 -0.29 0.81 4.79
N THR A 63 -1.06 1.55 5.59
CA THR A 63 -2.28 2.22 5.12
C THR A 63 -1.94 3.24 4.03
N TYR A 64 -0.83 3.96 4.21
CA TYR A 64 -0.32 4.91 3.24
C TYR A 64 0.09 4.24 1.92
N LEU A 65 0.86 3.15 1.96
CA LEU A 65 1.27 2.43 0.75
C LEU A 65 0.05 1.86 -0.01
N GLN A 66 -0.91 1.32 0.73
CA GLN A 66 -2.17 0.82 0.16
C GLN A 66 -3.01 1.93 -0.48
N SER A 67 -3.13 3.09 0.17
CA SER A 67 -3.89 4.22 -0.37
C SER A 67 -3.21 4.77 -1.62
N VAL A 68 -1.88 4.83 -1.66
CA VAL A 68 -1.11 5.22 -2.86
C VAL A 68 -1.34 4.24 -4.01
N ARG A 69 -1.38 2.93 -3.75
CA ARG A 69 -1.67 1.93 -4.79
C ARG A 69 -3.08 2.12 -5.35
N LYS A 70 -4.09 2.20 -4.48
CA LYS A 70 -5.49 2.46 -4.87
C LYS A 70 -5.64 3.78 -5.61
N TYR A 71 -4.91 4.81 -5.20
CA TYR A 71 -4.90 6.10 -5.87
C TYR A 71 -4.36 5.98 -7.30
N LYS A 72 -3.28 5.22 -7.53
CA LYS A 72 -2.77 4.95 -8.88
C LYS A 72 -3.75 4.15 -9.74
N ASP A 73 -4.45 3.19 -9.15
CA ASP A 73 -5.51 2.43 -9.84
C ASP A 73 -6.65 3.37 -10.26
N LEU A 74 -7.10 4.25 -9.36
CA LEU A 74 -8.09 5.29 -9.65
C LEU A 74 -7.61 6.27 -10.72
N LEU A 75 -6.34 6.67 -10.64
CA LEU A 75 -5.74 7.55 -11.63
C LEU A 75 -5.76 6.88 -13.01
N THR A 76 -5.45 5.59 -13.08
CA THR A 76 -5.48 4.83 -14.33
C THR A 76 -6.91 4.69 -14.87
N SER A 77 -7.89 4.46 -13.99
CA SER A 77 -9.29 4.31 -14.39
C SER A 77 -9.95 5.64 -14.76
N TYR A 78 -9.58 6.77 -14.14
CA TYR A 78 -10.28 8.05 -14.31
C TYR A 78 -9.46 9.14 -15.01
N GLN A 79 -8.13 9.14 -14.88
CA GLN A 79 -7.25 10.08 -15.57
C GLN A 79 -6.80 9.48 -16.90
N SER A 80 -7.60 9.65 -17.96
CA SER A 80 -7.11 9.50 -19.32
C SER A 80 -6.19 10.66 -19.67
N ALA A 81 -5.05 10.37 -20.28
CA ALA A 81 -4.09 11.36 -20.78
C ALA A 81 -4.60 12.19 -21.99
N GLY A 82 -5.92 12.40 -22.12
CA GLY A 82 -6.59 13.10 -23.22
C GLY A 82 -8.11 12.98 -23.18
N GLU A 83 -8.77 13.49 -24.22
CA GLU A 83 -10.23 13.38 -24.41
C GLU A 83 -10.65 11.92 -24.63
N ARG A 84 -11.65 11.45 -23.88
CA ARG A 84 -12.23 10.10 -24.04
C ARG A 84 -13.29 10.09 -25.12
N SER A 85 -13.40 8.97 -25.85
CA SER A 85 -14.55 8.76 -26.74
C SER A 85 -15.86 8.71 -25.93
N VAL A 86 -16.95 9.09 -26.59
CA VAL A 86 -18.30 9.10 -26.01
C VAL A 86 -18.70 7.69 -25.54
N GLU A 87 -18.32 6.66 -26.32
CA GLU A 87 -18.49 5.24 -25.99
C GLU A 87 -17.85 4.83 -24.67
N LYS A 88 -16.55 5.14 -24.52
CA LYS A 88 -15.78 4.78 -23.33
C LYS A 88 -16.27 5.52 -22.09
N THR A 89 -16.80 6.72 -22.29
CA THR A 89 -17.39 7.53 -21.22
C THR A 89 -18.74 6.95 -20.80
N ALA A 90 -19.61 6.60 -21.75
CA ALA A 90 -20.90 5.97 -21.49
C ALA A 90 -20.75 4.64 -20.73
N GLU A 91 -19.83 3.77 -21.17
CA GLU A 91 -19.57 2.49 -20.51
C GLU A 91 -19.07 2.67 -19.07
N MET A 92 -18.21 3.65 -18.81
CA MET A 92 -17.68 3.94 -17.47
C MET A 92 -18.75 4.35 -16.46
N VAL A 93 -19.82 5.00 -16.92
CA VAL A 93 -20.96 5.39 -16.07
C VAL A 93 -22.11 4.38 -16.14
N GLY A 94 -21.96 3.27 -16.87
CA GLY A 94 -22.96 2.21 -16.99
C GLY A 94 -24.05 2.45 -18.04
N PHE A 95 -23.84 3.33 -19.01
CA PHE A 95 -24.74 3.56 -20.14
C PHE A 95 -24.25 2.84 -21.41
N LYS A 96 -25.21 2.37 -22.22
CA LYS A 96 -24.96 1.86 -23.58
C LYS A 96 -25.26 2.96 -24.60
N LEU A 97 -24.63 2.90 -25.78
CA LEU A 97 -24.97 3.84 -26.85
C LEU A 97 -26.32 3.49 -27.49
N PRO A 98 -27.05 4.48 -28.04
CA PRO A 98 -28.33 4.24 -28.70
C PRO A 98 -28.27 3.28 -29.90
N HIS A 99 -27.07 3.01 -30.43
CA HIS A 99 -26.83 2.10 -31.55
C HIS A 99 -26.41 0.68 -31.13
N ASP A 100 -26.14 0.41 -29.85
CA ASP A 100 -25.79 -0.94 -29.40
C ASP A 100 -27.04 -1.84 -29.32
N PRO A 101 -26.94 -3.12 -29.71
CA PRO A 101 -28.03 -4.08 -29.54
C PRO A 101 -28.36 -4.23 -28.03
N LYS A 102 -29.67 -4.26 -27.73
CA LYS A 102 -30.20 -4.31 -26.36
C LYS A 102 -29.65 -5.48 -25.56
#